data_AF-A0A2D6RGJ5-F1
#
_entry.id   AF-A0A2D6RGJ5-F1
#
_cell.length_a   1.000
_cell.length_b   1.000
_cell.length_c   1.000
_cell.angle_alpha   90.00
_cell.angle_beta   90.00
_cell.angle_gamma   90.00
#
_symmetry.space_group_name_H-M   'P 1'
#
loop_
_entity.id
_entity.type
_entity.pdbx_description
1 polymer ?
#
loop_
_entity_poly.entity_id
_entity_poly.type
_entity_poly.pdbx_seq_one_letter_code
_entity_poly.pdbx_strand_id
1 'polypeptide(L)'
;MTNISNINKAEILAALYNKSKPLGLGILHFTPEDMTSAGADALIKENPTMYFDYVFGRVMKIDLSGDELDLYLYDRDNGEGAGLAAIKHLLPQMNY
;
A
#
# COMPACT_ATOMS: atom_id res chain seq x y z
N MET A 1 0.87 14.25 0.25
CA MET A 1 -0.36 13.60 -0.24
C MET A 1 -0.21 13.36 -1.74
N THR A 2 -0.61 12.19 -2.21
CA THR A 2 -0.52 11.77 -3.62
C THR A 2 -1.91 11.54 -4.17
N ASN A 3 -2.24 12.13 -5.32
CA ASN A 3 -3.54 11.91 -5.96
C ASN A 3 -3.59 10.50 -6.59
N ILE A 4 -4.64 9.75 -6.27
CA ILE A 4 -4.86 8.37 -6.69
C ILE A 4 -6.24 8.14 -7.34
N SER A 5 -7.00 9.19 -7.66
CA SER A 5 -8.39 9.09 -8.14
C SER A 5 -8.57 8.24 -9.40
N ASN A 6 -7.56 8.20 -10.26
CA ASN A 6 -7.56 7.47 -11.53
C ASN A 6 -6.70 6.20 -11.51
N ILE A 7 -6.33 5.71 -10.32
CA ILE A 7 -5.46 4.56 -10.16
C ILE A 7 -6.26 3.44 -9.48
N ASN A 8 -6.05 2.20 -9.92
CA ASN A 8 -6.67 1.06 -9.27
C ASN A 8 -6.12 0.89 -7.84
N LYS A 9 -7.00 1.01 -6.84
CA LYS A 9 -6.65 0.90 -5.41
C LYS A 9 -6.02 -0.46 -5.05
N ALA A 10 -6.42 -1.53 -5.74
CA ALA A 10 -5.83 -2.85 -5.54
C ALA A 10 -4.37 -2.90 -6.05
N GLU A 11 -4.05 -2.21 -7.14
CA GLU A 11 -2.67 -2.09 -7.62
C GLU A 11 -1.81 -1.28 -6.65
N ILE A 12 -2.36 -0.20 -6.08
CA ILE A 12 -1.69 0.59 -5.04
C ILE A 12 -1.40 -0.28 -3.81
N LEU A 13 -2.40 -0.99 -3.29
CA LEU A 13 -2.26 -1.85 -2.12
C LEU A 13 -1.20 -2.94 -2.35
N ALA A 14 -1.26 -3.62 -3.50
CA ALA A 14 -0.29 -4.64 -3.85
C ALA A 14 1.14 -4.07 -3.97
N ALA A 15 1.32 -2.95 -4.66
CA ALA A 15 2.62 -2.31 -4.84
C ALA A 15 3.26 -1.91 -3.50
N LEU A 16 2.48 -1.30 -2.61
CA LEU A 16 2.94 -0.93 -1.27
C LEU A 16 3.25 -2.18 -0.42
N TYR A 17 2.36 -3.17 -0.40
CA TYR A 17 2.60 -4.41 0.36
C TYR A 17 3.90 -5.10 -0.06
N ASN A 18 4.16 -5.21 -1.37
CA ASN A 18 5.35 -5.85 -1.93
C ASN A 18 6.66 -5.12 -1.58
N LYS A 19 6.57 -3.83 -1.21
CA LYS A 19 7.71 -3.01 -0.77
C LYS A 19 7.73 -2.73 0.72
N SER A 20 6.73 -3.20 1.46
CA SER A 20 6.66 -3.07 2.90
C SER A 20 7.46 -4.17 3.59
N LYS A 21 8.00 -3.87 4.76
CA LYS A 21 8.70 -4.84 5.60
C LYS A 21 7.77 -5.44 6.66
N PRO A 22 8.02 -6.69 7.10
CA PRO A 22 7.40 -7.19 8.32
C PRO A 22 7.86 -6.37 9.53
N LEU A 23 6.96 -6.12 10.48
CA LEU A 23 7.26 -5.30 11.67
C LEU A 23 6.59 -5.86 12.93
N GLY A 24 7.31 -5.80 14.05
CA GLY A 24 6.80 -6.24 15.36
C GLY A 24 6.40 -7.71 15.38
N LEU A 25 5.28 -8.02 16.04
CA LEU A 25 4.71 -9.38 16.06
C LEU A 25 4.20 -9.84 14.70
N GLY A 26 4.07 -8.94 13.71
CA GLY A 26 3.72 -9.28 12.34
C GLY A 26 4.71 -10.24 11.68
N ILE A 27 5.95 -10.30 12.16
CA ILE A 27 6.97 -11.28 11.69
C ILE A 27 6.47 -12.73 11.80
N LEU A 28 5.59 -13.05 12.76
CA LEU A 28 5.04 -14.41 12.92
C LEU A 28 4.06 -14.82 11.81
N HIS A 29 3.51 -13.84 11.10
CA HIS A 29 2.58 -14.03 9.98
C HIS A 29 3.19 -13.67 8.63
N PHE A 30 4.50 -13.36 8.60
CA PHE A 30 5.18 -12.99 7.37
C PHE A 30 5.20 -14.15 6.39
N THR A 31 4.82 -13.86 5.16
CA THR A 31 5.05 -14.73 4.03
C THR A 31 5.89 -14.01 2.97
N PRO A 32 6.82 -14.70 2.28
CA PRO A 32 7.75 -14.06 1.36
C PRO A 32 7.10 -13.66 0.03
N GLU A 33 5.90 -14.16 -0.27
CA GLU A 33 5.24 -13.98 -1.55
C GLU A 33 4.77 -12.53 -1.75
N ASP A 34 4.88 -12.08 -3.00
CA ASP A 34 4.29 -10.83 -3.43
C ASP A 34 2.76 -10.98 -3.57
N MET A 35 2.05 -9.95 -3.16
CA MET A 35 0.62 -9.78 -3.40
C MET A 35 0.37 -9.44 -4.87
N THR A 36 -0.62 -10.11 -5.45
CA THR A 36 -1.18 -9.75 -6.75
C THR A 36 -2.29 -8.73 -6.59
N SER A 37 -2.59 -7.97 -7.66
CA SER A 37 -3.72 -7.04 -7.65
C SER A 37 -5.06 -7.73 -7.38
N ALA A 38 -5.24 -8.99 -7.83
CA ALA A 38 -6.45 -9.77 -7.53
C ALA A 38 -6.56 -10.11 -6.03
N GLY A 39 -5.44 -10.45 -5.38
CA GLY A 39 -5.42 -10.68 -3.94
C GLY A 39 -5.70 -9.40 -3.15
N ALA A 40 -5.13 -8.27 -3.57
CA ALA A 40 -5.40 -6.96 -2.99
C ALA A 40 -6.87 -6.54 -3.15
N ASP A 41 -7.47 -6.81 -4.30
CA ASP A 41 -8.89 -6.51 -4.58
C ASP A 41 -9.83 -7.31 -3.65
N ALA A 42 -9.51 -8.58 -3.36
CA ALA A 42 -10.24 -9.37 -2.38
C ALA A 42 -10.18 -8.74 -0.97
N LEU A 43 -8.99 -8.31 -0.53
CA LEU A 43 -8.82 -7.64 0.77
C LEU A 43 -9.58 -6.33 0.87
N ILE A 44 -9.63 -5.54 -0.21
CA ILE A 44 -10.40 -4.29 -0.25
C ILE A 44 -11.90 -4.57 -0.14
N LYS A 45 -12.41 -5.60 -0.85
CA LYS A 45 -13.81 -6.00 -0.78
C LYS A 45 -14.22 -6.48 0.61
N GLU A 46 -13.32 -7.13 1.32
CA GLU A 46 -13.53 -7.60 2.69
C GLU A 46 -13.34 -6.51 3.76
N ASN A 47 -12.79 -5.34 3.39
CA ASN A 47 -12.51 -4.22 4.29
C ASN A 47 -13.24 -2.92 3.85
N PRO A 48 -14.49 -2.70 4.30
CA PRO A 48 -15.29 -1.54 3.90
C PRO A 48 -14.70 -0.17 4.25
N THR A 49 -13.79 -0.08 5.24
CA THR A 49 -13.13 1.19 5.60
C THR A 49 -11.98 1.52 4.67
N MET A 50 -11.42 0.53 3.96
CA MET A 50 -10.21 0.66 3.13
C MET A 50 -8.99 1.24 3.87
N TYR A 51 -8.98 1.20 5.20
CA TYR A 51 -7.83 1.55 6.01
C TYR A 51 -7.07 0.28 6.42
N PHE A 52 -5.75 0.29 6.22
CA PHE A 52 -4.89 -0.88 6.45
C PHE A 52 -3.72 -0.50 7.36
N ASP A 53 -3.74 -0.97 8.62
CA ASP A 53 -2.58 -0.83 9.52
C ASP A 53 -1.50 -1.86 9.21
N TYR A 54 -1.91 -3.11 8.99
CA TYR A 54 -1.06 -4.24 8.63
C TYR A 54 -1.77 -5.14 7.63
N VAL A 55 -0.99 -5.77 6.77
CA VAL A 55 -1.46 -6.82 5.85
C VAL A 55 -0.45 -7.96 5.92
N PHE A 56 -0.90 -9.17 6.24
CA PHE A 56 -0.06 -10.37 6.38
C PHE A 56 1.29 -10.14 7.09
N GLY A 57 1.25 -9.40 8.21
CA GLY A 57 2.42 -9.11 9.03
C GLY A 57 3.31 -7.94 8.56
N ARG A 58 3.05 -7.37 7.38
CA ARG A 58 3.73 -6.19 6.83
C ARG A 58 3.02 -4.90 7.24
N VAL A 59 3.78 -3.87 7.56
CA VAL A 59 3.26 -2.58 8.05
C VAL A 59 2.79 -1.69 6.90
N MET A 60 1.54 -1.22 6.94
CA MET A 60 0.93 -0.47 5.85
C MET A 60 0.62 0.97 6.28
N LYS A 61 -0.28 1.15 7.24
CA LYS A 61 -0.73 2.46 7.75
C LYS A 61 -1.16 3.44 6.65
N ILE A 62 -1.98 2.94 5.74
CA ILE A 62 -2.52 3.72 4.62
C ILE A 62 -4.04 3.72 4.64
N ASP A 63 -4.60 4.81 4.13
CA ASP A 63 -6.02 4.96 3.85
C ASP A 63 -6.22 5.01 2.33
N LEU A 64 -7.04 4.09 1.81
CA LEU A 64 -7.40 4.03 0.40
C LEU A 64 -8.88 4.38 0.17
N SER A 65 -9.61 4.90 1.16
CA SER A 65 -11.05 5.17 1.00
C SER A 65 -11.32 6.35 0.05
N GLY A 66 -10.42 7.33 0.01
CA GLY A 66 -10.54 8.56 -0.80
C GLY A 66 -9.78 8.53 -2.13
N ASP A 67 -9.53 9.75 -2.64
CA ASP A 67 -8.80 10.04 -3.88
C ASP A 67 -7.37 10.56 -3.62
N GLU A 68 -7.02 10.75 -2.35
CA GLU A 68 -5.69 11.18 -1.93
C GLU A 68 -5.11 10.17 -0.96
N LEU A 69 -3.83 9.86 -1.15
CA LEU A 69 -3.08 8.94 -0.32
C LEU A 69 -2.04 9.72 0.49
N ASP A 70 -2.13 9.62 1.82
CA ASP A 70 -1.07 10.04 2.72
C ASP A 70 -0.13 8.86 3.01
N LEU A 71 1.15 9.05 2.70
CA LEU A 71 2.20 8.06 2.86
C LEU A 71 3.06 8.29 4.10
N TYR A 72 2.79 9.34 4.89
CA TYR A 72 3.64 9.71 6.03
C TYR A 72 3.85 8.55 7.02
N LEU A 73 2.78 7.85 7.42
CA LEU A 73 2.90 6.73 8.37
C LEU A 73 3.53 5.48 7.73
N TYR A 74 3.27 5.24 6.45
CA TYR A 74 3.92 4.18 5.69
C TYR A 74 5.44 4.42 5.64
N ASP A 75 5.86 5.63 5.26
CA ASP A 75 7.26 6.03 5.12
C ASP A 75 7.99 6.07 6.45
N ARG A 76 7.33 6.50 7.53
CA ARG A 76 7.89 6.45 8.89
C ARG A 76 8.41 5.05 9.23
N ASP A 77 7.65 4.02 8.88
CA ASP A 77 7.98 2.65 9.23
C ASP A 77 8.83 1.96 8.16
N ASN A 78 8.61 2.24 6.87
CA ASN A 78 9.29 1.57 5.74
C ASN A 78 10.51 2.31 5.18
N GLY A 79 10.73 3.57 5.59
CA GLY A 79 11.80 4.43 5.11
C GLY A 79 11.27 5.64 4.35
N GLU A 80 11.95 6.78 4.48
CA GLU A 80 11.56 8.03 3.82
C GLU A 80 11.45 7.86 2.31
N GLY A 81 10.30 8.24 1.74
CA GLY A 81 10.01 8.14 0.29
C GLY A 81 9.73 6.73 -0.22
N ALA A 82 9.70 5.71 0.65
CA ALA A 82 9.47 4.32 0.24
C ALA A 82 8.11 4.11 -0.43
N GLY A 83 7.06 4.74 0.11
CA GLY A 83 5.70 4.64 -0.41
C GLY A 83 5.61 5.20 -1.83
N LEU A 84 6.15 6.41 -2.06
CA LEU A 84 6.15 7.02 -3.38
C LEU A 84 6.97 6.19 -4.37
N ALA A 85 8.15 5.71 -3.93
CA ALA A 85 8.99 4.85 -4.76
C ALA A 85 8.28 3.55 -5.18
N ALA A 86 7.43 2.99 -4.32
CA ALA A 86 6.65 1.79 -4.61
C ALA A 86 5.59 2.04 -5.68
N ILE A 87 4.85 3.16 -5.60
CA ILE A 87 3.71 3.42 -6.49
C ILE A 87 4.04 4.31 -7.70
N LYS A 88 5.25 4.88 -7.80
CA LYS A 88 5.63 5.84 -8.86
C LYS A 88 5.32 5.37 -10.28
N HIS A 89 5.36 4.06 -10.52
CA HIS A 89 5.12 3.46 -11.83
C HIS A 89 3.64 3.39 -12.21
N LEU A 90 2.75 3.55 -11.22
CA LEU A 90 1.29 3.64 -11.40
C LEU A 90 0.83 5.09 -11.58
N LEU A 91 1.64 6.06 -11.13
CA LEU A 91 1.30 7.47 -11.24
C LEU A 91 1.33 7.91 -12.71
N PRO A 92 0.40 8.80 -13.14
CA PRO A 92 0.45 9.38 -14.47
C PRO A 92 1.81 10.06 -14.70
N GLN A 93 2.46 9.76 -15.83
CA GLN A 93 3.65 10.48 -16.25
C GLN A 93 3.26 11.94 -16.51
N MET A 94 3.81 12.87 -15.73
CA MET A 94 3.69 14.30 -16.02
C MET A 94 4.54 14.60 -17.25
N ASN A 95 3.92 14.62 -18.43
CA ASN A 95 4.55 15.17 -19.62
C ASN A 95 4.64 16.69 -19.42
N TYR A 96 5.85 17.20 -19.18
CA TYR A 96 6.17 18.63 -19.18
C TYR A 96 6.44 19.12 -20.59
#